data_AF-A0A357TAH8-F1
#
_entry.id   AF-A0A357TAH8-F1
#
_cell.length_a   1.000
_cell.length_b   1.000
_cell.length_c   1.000
_cell.angle_alpha   90.00
_cell.angle_beta   90.00
_cell.angle_gamma   90.00
#
_symmetry.space_group_name_H-M   'P 1'
#
loop_
_entity.id
_entity.type
_entity.pdbx_description
1 polymer ?
#
loop_
_entity_poly.entity_id
_entity_poly.type
_entity_poly.pdbx_seq_one_letter_code
_entity_poly.pdbx_strand_id
1 'polypeptide(L)' 'MLRLTVERKKRRISQMQLAALTGIHPSNLSRIERGVVPAYRGWRLRIAKALGWPLERADELFEEVEERRVR' A
#
# COMPACT_ATOMS: atom_id res chain seq x y z
N MET A 1 -9.73 1.69 6.43
CA MET A 1 -8.86 0.91 5.51
C MET A 1 -7.50 1.60 5.42
N LEU A 2 -6.41 0.92 5.03
CA LEU A 2 -5.13 1.64 4.86
C LEU A 2 -5.15 2.58 3.64
N ARG A 3 -4.49 3.74 3.75
CA ARG A 3 -4.28 4.67 2.63
C ARG A 3 -3.64 3.98 1.42
N LEU A 4 -2.74 3.03 1.65
CA LEU A 4 -2.15 2.15 0.63
C LEU A 4 -3.20 1.57 -0.31
N THR A 5 -4.28 1.02 0.25
CA THR A 5 -5.36 0.40 -0.53
C THR A 5 -6.06 1.44 -1.41
N VAL A 6 -6.31 2.64 -0.87
CA VAL A 6 -6.92 3.75 -1.62
C VAL A 6 -6.01 4.20 -2.76
N GLU A 7 -4.74 4.46 -2.47
CA GLU A 7 -3.78 5.00 -3.43
C GLU A 7 -3.43 4.00 -4.53
N ARG A 8 -3.35 2.70 -4.20
CA ARG A 8 -3.19 1.63 -5.18
C ARG A 8 -4.41 1.55 -6.11
N LYS A 9 -5.63 1.56 -5.56
CA LYS A 9 -6.88 1.53 -6.34
C LYS A 9 -7.04 2.76 -7.23
N LYS A 10 -6.74 3.97 -6.74
CA LYS A 10 -6.72 5.21 -7.53
C LYS A 10 -5.82 5.10 -8.76
N ARG A 11 -4.69 4.41 -8.64
CA ARG A 11 -3.74 4.16 -9.74
C ARG A 11 -4.10 2.94 -10.61
N ARG A 12 -5.24 2.28 -10.36
CA ARG A 12 -5.66 1.04 -11.04
C ARG A 12 -4.61 -0.09 -11.00
N ILE A 13 -3.81 -0.13 -9.94
CA ILE A 13 -2.80 -1.17 -9.73
C ILE A 13 -3.46 -2.32 -8.96
N SER A 14 -3.34 -3.56 -9.42
CA SER A 14 -3.77 -4.75 -8.68
C SER A 14 -2.75 -5.10 -7.58
N GLN A 15 -3.16 -5.88 -6.58
CA GLN A 15 -2.20 -6.37 -5.56
C GLN A 15 -1.06 -7.19 -6.20
N MET A 16 -1.36 -7.94 -7.28
CA MET A 16 -0.36 -8.71 -8.02
C MET A 16 0.63 -7.81 -8.77
N GLN A 17 0.15 -6.73 -9.38
CA GLN A 17 1.02 -5.75 -10.03
C GLN A 17 1.92 -5.05 -9.00
N LEU A 18 1.35 -4.66 -7.85
CA LEU A 18 2.16 -4.08 -6.77
C LEU A 18 3.19 -5.08 -6.22
N ALA A 19 2.86 -6.37 -6.15
CA ALA A 19 3.79 -7.42 -5.77
C ALA A 19 4.97 -7.50 -6.73
N ALA A 20 4.70 -7.50 -8.04
CA ALA A 20 5.74 -7.49 -9.07
C ALA A 20 6.64 -6.25 -8.99
N LEU A 21 6.06 -5.06 -8.76
CA LEU A 21 6.81 -3.80 -8.65
C LEU A 21 7.71 -3.72 -7.40
N THR A 22 7.31 -4.37 -6.31
CA THR A 22 7.98 -4.25 -5.00
C THR A 22 8.85 -5.45 -4.64
N GLY A 23 8.69 -6.57 -5.35
CA GLY A 23 9.26 -7.87 -4.97
C GLY A 23 8.70 -8.40 -3.65
N ILE A 24 7.56 -7.88 -3.17
CA ILE A 24 6.89 -8.36 -1.95
C ILE A 24 5.89 -9.43 -2.38
N HIS A 25 5.91 -10.58 -1.72
CA HIS A 25 4.98 -11.66 -2.03
C HIS A 25 3.50 -11.20 -1.94
N PRO A 26 2.62 -11.57 -2.89
CA PRO A 26 1.22 -11.10 -2.92
C PRO A 26 0.45 -11.35 -1.62
N SER A 27 0.70 -12.48 -0.94
CA SER A 27 0.06 -12.79 0.35
C SER A 27 0.47 -11.79 1.45
N ASN A 28 1.70 -11.30 1.44
CA ASN A 28 2.16 -10.27 2.38
C ASN A 28 1.49 -8.94 2.08
N LEU A 29 1.39 -8.51 0.81
CA LEU A 29 0.67 -7.29 0.45
C LEU A 29 -0.81 -7.35 0.87
N SER A 30 -1.48 -8.48 0.62
CA SER A 30 -2.86 -8.68 1.08
C SER A 30 -3.00 -8.63 2.61
N ARG A 31 -2.06 -9.20 3.35
CA ARG A 31 -2.04 -9.13 4.83
C ARG A 31 -1.76 -7.72 5.34
N ILE A 32 -0.86 -6.98 4.69
CA ILE A 32 -0.55 -5.57 5.01
C ILE A 32 -1.79 -4.70 4.80
N GLU A 33 -2.43 -4.77 3.63
CA GLU A 33 -3.61 -3.95 3.32
C GLU A 33 -4.80 -4.21 4.26
N ARG A 34 -4.87 -5.42 4.83
CA ARG A 34 -5.87 -5.81 5.84
C ARG A 34 -5.45 -5.54 7.28
N GLY A 35 -4.25 -4.99 7.52
CA GLY A 35 -3.73 -4.74 8.86
C GLY A 35 -3.32 -6.00 9.65
N VAL A 36 -3.26 -7.17 9.00
CA VAL A 36 -2.90 -8.45 9.64
C VAL A 36 -1.40 -8.51 9.96
N VAL A 37 -0.57 -7.86 9.15
CA VAL A 37 0.88 -7.77 9.36
C VAL A 37 1.33 -6.34 9.13
N PRO A 38 2.14 -5.75 10.02
CA PRO A 38 2.69 -4.42 9.79
C PRO A 38 3.68 -4.44 8.62
N ALA A 39 3.67 -3.39 7.80
CA ALA A 39 4.74 -3.18 6.85
C ALA A 39 5.99 -2.62 7.55
N TYR A 40 7.10 -3.36 7.52
CA TYR A 40 8.39 -2.89 8.01
C TYR A 40 8.95 -1.77 7.13
N ARG A 41 9.87 -0.94 7.67
CA ARG A 41 10.46 0.22 6.98
C ARG A 41 10.89 -0.08 5.53
N GLY A 42 11.59 -1.19 5.30
CA GLY A 42 12.02 -1.59 3.95
C GLY A 42 10.88 -1.93 2.98
N TRP A 43 9.74 -2.41 3.48
CA TRP A 43 8.52 -2.60 2.67
C TRP A 43 7.81 -1.28 2.41
N ARG A 44 7.72 -0.41 3.42
CA ARG A 44 7.11 0.92 3.29
C ARG A 44 7.78 1.73 2.18
N LEU A 45 9.11 1.79 2.18
CA LEU A 45 9.89 2.50 1.16
C LEU A 45 9.75 1.91 -0.24
N ARG A 46 9.73 0.56 -0.36
CA ARG A 46 9.51 -0.11 -1.66
C ARG A 46 8.12 0.17 -2.22
N ILE A 47 7.10 0.09 -1.38
CA ILE A 47 5.71 0.39 -1.73
C ILE A 47 5.57 1.86 -2.13
N ALA A 48 6.13 2.78 -1.34
CA ALA A 48 6.12 4.21 -1.65
C ALA A 48 6.76 4.49 -3.01
N LYS A 49 7.96 3.93 -3.26
CA LYS A 49 8.65 4.03 -4.55
C LYS A 49 7.79 3.50 -5.70
N ALA A 50 7.19 2.31 -5.55
CA ALA A 50 6.37 1.68 -6.58
C ALA A 50 5.09 2.48 -6.91
N LEU A 51 4.54 3.23 -5.95
CA LEU A 51 3.37 4.06 -6.14
C LEU A 51 3.70 5.52 -6.52
N GLY A 52 4.99 5.87 -6.64
CA GLY A 52 5.42 7.25 -6.87
C GLY A 52 5.07 8.17 -5.69
N TRP A 53 5.05 7.64 -4.47
CA TRP A 53 4.79 8.39 -3.24
C TRP A 53 6.11 8.94 -2.67
N PRO A 54 6.12 10.15 -2.09
CA PRO A 54 7.32 10.70 -1.46
C PRO A 54 7.86 9.78 -0.36
N LEU A 55 9.15 9.45 -0.39
CA LEU A 55 9.74 8.42 0.47
C LEU A 55 9.79 8.85 1.94
N GLU A 56 9.99 10.14 2.18
CA GLU A 56 9.95 10.79 3.48
C GLU A 56 8.56 10.79 4.11
N ARG A 57 7.51 10.55 3.30
CA ARG A 57 6.11 10.43 3.71
C ARG A 57 5.58 9.00 3.57
N ALA A 58 6.47 8.01 3.45
CA ALA A 58 6.07 6.61 3.21
C ALA A 58 5.15 6.05 4.30
N ASP A 59 5.28 6.54 5.54
CA ASP A 59 4.47 6.09 6.67
C ASP A 59 2.98 6.46 6.52
N GLU A 60 2.67 7.55 5.82
CA GLU A 60 1.28 7.99 5.57
C GLU A 60 0.48 6.94 4.78
N LEU A 61 1.13 6.12 3.95
CA LEU A 61 0.47 5.04 3.21
C LEU A 61 -0.09 3.95 4.14
N PHE A 62 0.38 3.87 5.39
CA PHE A 62 -0.01 2.84 6.34
C PHE A 62 -0.89 3.39 7.47
N GLU A 63 -1.39 4.61 7.33
CA GLU A 63 -2.42 5.18 8.19
C GLU A 63 -3.79 4.66 7.79
N GLU A 64 -4.66 4.52 8.80
CA GLU A 64 -6.07 4.24 8.56
C GLU A 64 -6.77 5.48 8.01
N VAL A 65 -7.51 5.30 6.92
CA VAL A 65 -8.37 6.31 6.31
C VAL A 65 -9.80 5.79 6.21
N GLU A 66 -10.75 6.70 6.38
CA GLU A 66 -12.16 6.41 6.16
C GLU A 66 -12.45 6.25 4.66
N GLU A 67 -13.18 5.20 4.30
CA GLU A 67 -13.73 5.08 2.96
C GLU A 67 -14.86 6.10 2.80
N ARG A 68 -14.60 7.26 2.19
CA ARG A 68 -15.69 8.09 1.67
C ARG A 68 -16.36 7.31 0.55
N ARG A 69 -17.39 6.55 0.89
CA ARG A 69 -18.35 6.01 -0.08
C ARG A 69 -19.11 7.21 -0.63
N VAL A 70 -18.67 7.69 -1.80
CA VAL A 70 -19.49 8.57 -2.61
C VAL A 70 -20.70 7.72 -3.02
N ARG A 71 -21.86 8.04 -2.44
CA ARG A 71 -23.16 7.47 -2.83
C ARG A 71 -23.55 7.97 -4.21
#